data_AF-A0A1Y2DCX1-F1
#
_entry.id   AF-A0A1Y2DCX1-F1
#
_cell.length_a   1.000
_cell.length_b   1.000
_cell.length_c   1.000
_cell.angle_alpha   90.00
_cell.angle_beta   90.00
_cell.angle_gamma   90.00
#
_symmetry.space_group_name_H-M   'P 1'
#
loop_
_entity.id
_entity.type
_entity.pdbx_description
1 polymer ?
#
loop_
_entity_poly.entity_id
_entity_poly.type
_entity_poly.pdbx_seq_one_letter_code
_entity_poly.pdbx_strand_id
1 'polypeptide(L)'
;MHQTRSAGTLVATLNALHSGKLPSPPRLALHLSSNRAFASCSSTAHFAFVTHLRLLAMDMLSTQKPTSITHTRPQQPADSPAAALPTETLQHILRLALEGEDAWRRQSTRLSFRRVCTLWWKVAEVGTELAVKDTMMAEWVAKQLKAKGGKARRERVRSLDLNIEFHKTTGKGNRLAGLIVACPSLEKLEMHSDNWVRLGTDSALNKPLVAALIRLSKLKHFSYRAPHDFRLQKLADFGKIISSWPNLITLIIPKCCAWSWNEEVDKDRVNLPSPIPIQYLHLPLGAEELARTSTPSTRRSELRLPPSAISTSAPLRKTS
;
A
#
# COMPACT_ATOMS: atom_id res chain seq x y z
N MET A 1 -9.91 17.27 -61.19
CA MET A 1 -11.00 17.11 -60.21
C MET A 1 -10.49 16.23 -59.07
N HIS A 2 -10.56 16.74 -57.83
CA HIS A 2 -10.32 16.12 -56.50
C HIS A 2 -8.91 15.50 -56.26
N GLN A 3 -7.99 15.97 -55.40
CA GLN A 3 -8.01 16.56 -54.04
C GLN A 3 -8.92 15.76 -53.08
N THR A 4 -8.44 15.06 -52.03
CA THR A 4 -7.73 15.57 -50.84
C THR A 4 -7.17 14.44 -49.93
N ARG A 5 -6.04 14.72 -49.23
CA ARG A 5 -5.65 14.46 -47.82
C ARG A 5 -6.29 13.25 -47.07
N SER A 6 -5.56 12.46 -46.27
CA SER A 6 -4.88 12.91 -45.05
C SER A 6 -4.06 11.77 -44.43
N ALA A 7 -2.79 12.06 -44.09
CA ALA A 7 -1.98 11.32 -43.14
C ALA A 7 -2.03 12.03 -41.78
N GLY A 8 -2.27 11.30 -40.69
CA GLY A 8 -2.09 11.80 -39.32
C GLY A 8 -3.31 11.63 -38.41
N THR A 9 -3.42 10.49 -37.72
CA THR A 9 -4.46 10.29 -36.68
C THR A 9 -4.05 9.39 -35.50
N LEU A 10 -2.76 9.32 -35.12
CA LEU A 10 -2.37 8.53 -33.93
C LEU A 10 -1.37 9.19 -32.96
N VAL A 11 -1.13 10.49 -33.11
CA VAL A 11 -0.47 11.33 -32.08
C VAL A 11 -1.48 12.22 -31.34
N ALA A 12 -2.76 12.21 -31.74
CA ALA A 12 -3.78 13.12 -31.21
C ALA A 12 -4.52 12.60 -29.96
N THR A 13 -4.56 11.29 -29.70
CA THR A 13 -5.44 10.74 -28.64
C THR A 13 -4.83 10.72 -27.23
N LEU A 14 -3.54 11.08 -27.09
CA LEU A 14 -2.88 11.25 -25.77
C LEU A 14 -2.52 12.71 -25.46
N ASN A 15 -2.66 13.64 -26.41
CA ASN A 15 -2.44 15.08 -26.21
C ASN A 15 -3.75 15.89 -26.03
N ALA A 16 -4.92 15.26 -26.11
CA ALA A 16 -6.22 15.93 -26.00
C ALA A 16 -6.78 16.04 -24.56
N LEU A 17 -5.89 16.12 -23.55
CA LEU A 17 -6.25 16.33 -22.13
C LEU A 17 -5.58 17.58 -21.53
N HIS A 18 -5.00 18.46 -22.35
CA HIS A 18 -4.16 19.58 -21.89
C HIS A 18 -4.46 20.94 -22.54
N SER A 19 -5.73 21.32 -22.66
CA SER A 19 -6.10 22.71 -22.96
C SER A 19 -7.39 23.13 -22.27
N GLY A 20 -7.40 23.04 -20.93
CA GLY A 20 -8.41 23.66 -20.08
C GLY A 20 -7.78 24.76 -19.24
N LYS A 21 -7.76 26.00 -19.74
CA LYS A 21 -7.53 27.20 -18.93
C LYS A 21 -8.66 27.26 -17.88
N LEU A 22 -8.34 27.05 -16.61
CA LEU A 22 -9.23 27.38 -15.48
C LEU A 22 -8.70 28.63 -14.76
N PRO A 23 -9.58 29.57 -14.38
CA PRO A 23 -9.18 30.79 -13.68
C PRO A 23 -8.76 30.50 -12.24
N SER A 24 -7.76 31.25 -11.79
CA SER A 24 -7.23 31.26 -10.42
C SER A 24 -8.32 31.58 -9.39
N PRO A 25 -8.45 30.81 -8.29
CA PRO A 25 -9.33 31.16 -7.18
C PRO A 25 -8.68 32.23 -6.26
N PRO A 26 -9.49 33.02 -5.53
CA PRO A 26 -8.99 34.05 -4.64
C PRO A 26 -8.33 33.45 -3.39
N ARG A 27 -7.20 34.05 -2.99
CA ARG A 27 -6.54 33.79 -1.70
C ARG A 27 -7.44 34.25 -0.56
N LEU A 28 -7.92 33.32 0.25
CA LEU A 28 -8.40 33.60 1.60
C LEU A 28 -7.35 33.13 2.59
N ALA A 29 -6.69 34.09 3.21
CA ALA A 29 -5.85 33.87 4.38
C ALA A 29 -6.77 33.66 5.59
N LEU A 30 -6.84 32.43 6.09
CA LEU A 30 -7.40 32.14 7.40
C LEU A 30 -6.24 31.83 8.36
N HIS A 31 -5.95 32.83 9.18
CA HIS A 31 -5.14 32.74 10.37
C HIS A 31 -5.93 31.92 11.39
N LEU A 32 -5.49 30.69 11.71
CA LEU A 32 -6.00 29.94 12.86
C LEU A 32 -4.85 29.55 13.77
N SER A 33 -4.89 30.19 14.93
CA SER A 33 -4.02 30.05 16.07
C SER A 33 -4.06 28.64 16.66
N SER A 34 -2.86 28.11 16.89
CA SER A 34 -2.44 27.26 18.00
C SER A 34 -3.52 26.88 19.03
N ASN A 35 -3.72 25.58 19.21
CA ASN A 35 -4.02 25.03 20.54
C ASN A 35 -3.39 23.63 20.69
N ARG A 36 -2.20 23.62 21.29
CA ARG A 36 -1.57 22.47 21.94
C ARG A 36 -2.29 22.21 23.25
N ALA A 37 -2.99 21.08 23.36
CA ALA A 37 -3.11 20.31 24.60
C ALA A 37 -3.93 19.05 24.29
N PHE A 38 -3.26 17.93 24.01
CA PHE A 38 -3.69 16.57 24.37
C PHE A 38 -2.57 15.60 23.94
N ALA A 39 -1.45 15.69 24.66
CA ALA A 39 -0.45 14.65 24.70
C ALA A 39 -0.32 14.24 26.17
N SER A 40 -0.71 13.00 26.50
CA SER A 40 -0.10 12.16 27.53
C SER A 40 -1.05 11.03 27.93
N CYS A 41 -1.11 9.96 27.13
CA CYS A 41 -1.56 8.63 27.62
C CYS A 41 -1.19 7.46 26.70
N SER A 42 -0.21 7.59 25.80
CA SER A 42 0.03 6.56 24.77
C SER A 42 1.42 5.90 24.78
N SER A 43 2.30 6.23 25.73
CA SER A 43 3.70 5.73 25.68
C SER A 43 3.92 4.39 26.40
N THR A 44 3.04 3.96 27.30
CA THR A 44 3.25 2.72 28.09
C THR A 44 2.65 1.46 27.41
N ALA A 45 1.80 1.62 26.39
CA ALA A 45 1.09 0.52 25.74
C ALA A 45 1.86 -0.13 24.56
N HIS A 46 2.94 0.48 24.06
CA HIS A 46 3.69 -0.07 22.91
C HIS A 46 4.65 -1.21 23.28
N PHE A 47 5.20 -1.22 24.51
CA PHE A 47 6.14 -2.26 24.92
C PHE A 47 5.48 -3.56 25.40
N ALA A 48 4.23 -3.52 25.85
CA ALA A 48 3.48 -4.72 26.25
C ALA A 48 2.92 -5.52 25.06
N PHE A 49 2.84 -4.93 23.86
CA PHE A 49 2.10 -5.52 22.74
C PHE A 49 2.94 -6.49 21.88
N VAL A 50 4.26 -6.29 21.82
CA VAL A 50 5.17 -7.20 21.08
C VAL A 50 5.40 -8.50 21.86
N THR A 51 5.37 -8.45 23.19
CA THR A 51 5.46 -9.64 24.06
C THR A 51 4.17 -10.45 24.07
N HIS A 52 2.99 -9.83 24.00
CA HIS A 52 1.72 -10.56 24.02
C HIS A 52 1.38 -11.31 22.72
N LEU A 53 1.99 -10.91 21.59
CA LEU A 53 1.91 -11.67 20.33
C LEU A 53 2.91 -12.84 20.27
N ARG A 54 3.97 -12.84 21.11
CA ARG A 54 4.87 -13.99 21.30
C ARG A 54 4.43 -14.96 22.40
N LEU A 55 3.71 -14.49 23.42
CA LEU A 55 3.23 -15.32 24.53
C LEU A 55 2.06 -16.26 24.18
N LEU A 56 1.50 -16.18 22.98
CA LEU A 56 0.50 -17.15 22.50
C LEU A 56 1.14 -18.38 21.81
N ALA A 57 2.48 -18.54 21.83
CA ALA A 57 3.16 -19.58 21.07
C ALA A 57 4.12 -20.51 21.83
N MET A 58 4.43 -20.29 23.12
CA MET A 58 5.45 -21.08 23.84
C MET A 58 5.11 -21.27 25.33
N ASP A 59 3.87 -21.64 25.67
CA ASP A 59 3.52 -22.20 26.99
C ASP A 59 2.34 -23.16 26.83
N MET A 60 2.62 -24.35 26.29
CA MET A 60 1.67 -25.46 26.18
C MET A 60 2.36 -26.77 26.60
N LEU A 61 3.02 -26.73 27.76
CA LEU A 61 3.46 -27.91 28.50
C LEU A 61 3.55 -27.55 29.98
N SER A 62 2.38 -27.27 30.58
CA SER A 62 2.23 -27.45 32.01
C SER A 62 0.92 -28.16 32.26
N THR A 63 1.03 -29.27 32.97
CA THR A 63 -0.01 -30.22 33.33
C THR A 63 -1.02 -29.56 34.26
N GLN A 64 -1.93 -28.75 33.71
CA GLN A 64 -3.00 -28.12 34.48
C GLN A 64 -4.35 -28.75 34.14
N LYS A 65 -4.92 -29.36 35.18
CA LYS A 65 -6.25 -29.95 35.26
C LYS A 65 -7.30 -28.96 34.70
N PRO A 66 -8.22 -29.38 33.81
CA PRO A 66 -9.14 -28.46 33.16
C PRO A 66 -10.22 -28.02 34.15
N THR A 67 -10.10 -26.80 34.69
CA THR A 67 -11.24 -26.08 35.27
C THR A 67 -11.99 -25.41 34.12
N SER A 68 -13.27 -25.76 33.93
CA SER A 68 -14.11 -25.22 32.86
C SER A 68 -14.31 -23.71 33.04
N ILE A 69 -13.48 -22.90 32.39
CA ILE A 69 -13.70 -21.46 32.30
C ILE A 69 -14.71 -21.26 31.17
N THR A 70 -15.98 -21.24 31.55
CA THR A 70 -17.06 -20.75 30.71
C THR A 70 -16.68 -19.35 30.27
N HIS A 71 -16.35 -19.17 28.98
CA HIS A 71 -16.13 -17.85 28.39
C HIS A 71 -17.46 -17.10 28.37
N THR A 72 -17.84 -16.50 29.49
CA THR A 72 -19.04 -15.69 29.63
C THR A 72 -18.83 -14.42 28.82
N ARG A 73 -19.65 -14.28 27.77
CA ARG A 73 -19.74 -13.08 26.92
C ARG A 73 -19.78 -11.81 27.79
N PRO A 74 -19.03 -10.75 27.47
CA PRO A 74 -19.13 -9.48 28.20
C PRO A 74 -20.57 -8.97 28.14
N GLN A 75 -21.21 -8.87 29.30
CA GLN A 75 -22.52 -8.25 29.45
C GLN A 75 -22.31 -6.79 29.85
N GLN A 76 -22.96 -5.88 29.11
CA GLN A 76 -22.91 -4.45 29.40
C GLN A 76 -23.93 -4.15 30.50
N PRO A 77 -23.55 -3.40 31.57
CA PRO A 77 -24.49 -2.99 32.60
C PRO A 77 -25.62 -2.17 31.97
N ALA A 78 -26.88 -2.48 32.32
CA ALA A 78 -28.06 -1.80 31.79
C ALA A 78 -28.05 -0.28 32.08
N ASP A 79 -27.38 0.13 33.16
CA ASP A 79 -27.41 1.50 33.68
C ASP A 79 -26.22 2.37 33.21
N SER A 80 -25.41 1.89 32.26
CA SER A 80 -24.28 2.68 31.76
C SER A 80 -24.75 3.70 30.72
N PRO A 81 -24.49 5.02 30.88
CA PRO A 81 -24.85 6.03 29.87
C PRO A 81 -24.14 5.81 28.52
N ALA A 82 -23.00 5.10 28.51
CA ALA A 82 -22.32 4.70 27.27
C ALA A 82 -23.08 3.59 26.50
N ALA A 83 -24.04 2.91 27.12
CA ALA A 83 -24.97 1.98 26.46
C ALA A 83 -26.05 2.69 25.64
N ALA A 84 -26.29 3.98 25.91
CA ALA A 84 -27.37 4.75 25.32
C ALA A 84 -26.95 5.53 24.06
N LEU A 85 -25.69 5.47 23.64
CA LEU A 85 -25.25 6.18 22.44
C LEU A 85 -25.84 5.52 21.17
N PRO A 86 -26.47 6.29 20.28
CA PRO A 86 -26.91 5.79 18.98
C PRO A 86 -25.75 5.18 18.18
N THR A 87 -26.08 4.20 17.34
CA THR A 87 -25.08 3.49 16.51
C THR A 87 -24.31 4.47 15.61
N GLU A 88 -25.01 5.49 15.12
CA GLU A 88 -24.50 6.56 14.27
C GLU A 88 -23.44 7.39 15.00
N THR A 89 -23.66 7.68 16.29
CA THR A 89 -22.70 8.41 17.13
C THR A 89 -21.44 7.59 17.35
N LEU A 90 -21.56 6.28 17.59
CA LEU A 90 -20.41 5.39 17.74
C LEU A 90 -19.63 5.25 16.43
N GLN A 91 -20.32 5.16 15.29
CA GLN A 91 -19.69 5.17 13.97
C GLN A 91 -18.93 6.47 13.71
N HIS A 92 -19.49 7.61 14.13
CA HIS A 92 -18.84 8.91 14.01
C HIS A 92 -17.58 8.99 14.87
N ILE A 93 -17.66 8.57 16.14
CA ILE A 93 -16.49 8.50 17.05
C ILE A 93 -15.41 7.59 16.44
N LEU A 94 -15.79 6.41 15.94
CA LEU A 94 -14.85 5.52 15.29
C LEU A 94 -14.18 6.18 14.09
N ARG A 95 -14.97 6.87 13.24
CA ARG A 95 -14.44 7.54 12.06
C ARG A 95 -13.40 8.59 12.43
N LEU A 96 -13.69 9.42 13.43
CA LEU A 96 -12.75 10.43 13.94
C LEU A 96 -11.49 9.77 14.53
N ALA A 97 -11.64 8.67 15.27
CA ALA A 97 -10.51 7.94 15.84
C ALA A 97 -9.59 7.29 14.78
N LEU A 98 -10.14 6.99 13.60
CA LEU A 98 -9.40 6.40 12.48
C LEU A 98 -8.87 7.45 11.49
N GLU A 99 -9.20 8.74 11.69
CA GLU A 99 -8.79 9.82 10.81
C GLU A 99 -7.28 10.05 10.92
N GLY A 100 -6.60 10.15 9.77
CA GLY A 100 -5.15 10.32 9.70
C GLY A 100 -4.32 9.07 10.04
N GLU A 101 -4.93 7.99 10.51
CA GLU A 101 -4.25 6.71 10.75
C GLU A 101 -3.94 5.98 9.42
N ASP A 102 -2.78 5.33 9.36
CA ASP A 102 -2.46 4.37 8.31
C ASP A 102 -3.30 3.08 8.40
N ALA A 103 -3.36 2.29 7.33
CA ALA A 103 -4.23 1.10 7.27
C ALA A 103 -3.96 0.08 8.40
N TRP A 104 -2.70 -0.05 8.83
CA TRP A 104 -2.33 -0.96 9.91
C TRP A 104 -2.82 -0.44 11.26
N ARG A 105 -2.60 0.85 11.54
CA ARG A 105 -3.11 1.52 12.74
C ARG A 105 -4.63 1.46 12.79
N ARG A 106 -5.31 1.75 11.68
CA ARG A 106 -6.78 1.64 11.59
C ARG A 106 -7.27 0.24 11.92
N GLN A 107 -6.63 -0.79 11.36
CA GLN A 107 -6.96 -2.17 11.69
C GLN A 107 -6.76 -2.46 13.18
N SER A 108 -5.65 -2.03 13.77
CA SER A 108 -5.35 -2.21 15.19
C SER A 108 -6.35 -1.48 16.10
N THR A 109 -6.71 -0.25 15.73
CA THR A 109 -7.68 0.59 16.43
C THR A 109 -9.06 -0.08 16.41
N ARG A 110 -9.55 -0.54 15.25
CA ARG A 110 -10.79 -1.33 15.13
C ARG A 110 -10.77 -2.59 16.00
N LEU A 111 -9.64 -3.30 16.04
CA LEU A 111 -9.47 -4.50 16.88
C LEU A 111 -9.49 -4.18 18.38
N SER A 112 -9.20 -2.94 18.77
CA SER A 112 -9.29 -2.48 20.16
C SER A 112 -10.74 -2.11 20.51
N PHE A 113 -11.41 -1.32 19.66
CA PHE A 113 -12.82 -0.97 19.85
C PHE A 113 -13.73 -2.20 19.96
N ARG A 114 -13.50 -3.23 19.16
CA ARG A 114 -14.33 -4.46 19.19
C ARG A 114 -14.34 -5.17 20.56
N ARG A 115 -13.33 -4.91 21.42
CA ARG A 115 -13.20 -5.54 22.74
C ARG A 115 -13.99 -4.79 23.82
N VAL A 116 -14.48 -3.58 23.54
CA VAL A 116 -15.19 -2.74 24.50
C VAL A 116 -16.54 -3.34 24.85
N CYS A 117 -17.43 -3.51 23.86
CA CYS A 117 -18.72 -4.16 24.05
C CYS A 117 -19.28 -4.73 22.73
N THR A 118 -20.44 -5.39 22.81
CA THR A 118 -21.10 -6.02 21.66
C THR A 118 -21.55 -5.04 20.58
N LEU A 119 -21.92 -3.81 20.97
CA LEU A 119 -22.30 -2.75 20.03
C LEU A 119 -21.08 -2.24 19.26
N TRP A 120 -19.97 -1.98 19.96
CA TRP A 120 -18.69 -1.64 19.33
C TRP A 120 -18.15 -2.74 18.40
N TRP A 121 -18.38 -4.02 18.72
CA TRP A 121 -18.05 -5.11 17.81
C TRP A 121 -18.77 -4.99 16.46
N LYS A 122 -20.06 -4.60 16.46
CA LYS A 122 -20.83 -4.38 15.23
C LYS A 122 -20.34 -3.13 14.49
N VAL A 123 -20.15 -2.02 15.20
CA VAL A 123 -19.73 -0.72 14.66
C VAL A 123 -18.30 -0.75 14.10
N ALA A 124 -17.39 -1.52 14.71
CA ALA A 124 -15.99 -1.60 14.30
C ALA A 124 -15.80 -2.25 12.92
N GLU A 125 -16.82 -2.90 12.36
CA GLU A 125 -16.80 -3.55 11.03
C GLU A 125 -15.57 -4.45 10.83
N VAL A 126 -15.25 -5.22 11.87
CA VAL A 126 -14.01 -6.01 11.91
C VAL A 126 -14.01 -7.04 10.78
N GLY A 127 -13.02 -6.92 9.90
CA GLY A 127 -12.80 -7.82 8.77
C GLY A 127 -13.28 -7.29 7.42
N THR A 128 -13.80 -6.07 7.34
CA THR A 128 -14.05 -5.40 6.05
C THR A 128 -12.76 -4.86 5.43
N GLU A 129 -11.87 -4.34 6.27
CA GLU A 129 -10.52 -3.88 5.90
C GLU A 129 -9.49 -4.85 6.48
N LEU A 130 -8.50 -5.22 5.66
CA LEU A 130 -7.34 -5.98 6.07
C LEU A 130 -6.05 -5.22 5.74
N ALA A 131 -5.14 -5.14 6.70
CA ALA A 131 -3.80 -4.61 6.52
C ALA A 131 -2.77 -5.66 6.95
N VAL A 132 -1.76 -5.86 6.11
CA VAL A 132 -0.74 -6.90 6.27
C VAL A 132 0.64 -6.30 6.08
N LYS A 133 1.46 -6.38 7.13
CA LYS A 133 2.78 -5.72 7.19
C LYS A 133 3.92 -6.43 6.43
N ASP A 134 3.77 -7.73 6.16
CA ASP A 134 4.80 -8.55 5.54
C ASP A 134 4.21 -9.80 4.87
N THR A 135 5.03 -10.54 4.13
CA THR A 135 4.52 -11.66 3.31
C THR A 135 4.25 -12.93 4.12
N MET A 136 4.87 -13.06 5.30
CA MET A 136 4.62 -14.16 6.23
C MET A 136 3.25 -14.00 6.90
N MET A 137 2.92 -12.79 7.31
CA MET A 137 1.61 -12.44 7.82
C MET A 137 0.55 -12.60 6.71
N ALA A 138 0.89 -12.31 5.45
CA ALA A 138 -0.03 -12.55 4.34
C ALA A 138 -0.41 -14.03 4.21
N GLU A 139 0.58 -14.92 4.32
CA GLU A 139 0.35 -16.36 4.31
C GLU A 139 -0.50 -16.81 5.51
N TRP A 140 -0.18 -16.32 6.71
CA TRP A 140 -0.93 -16.65 7.92
C TRP A 140 -2.39 -16.20 7.83
N VAL A 141 -2.64 -14.95 7.40
CA VAL A 141 -3.99 -14.42 7.19
C VAL A 141 -4.73 -15.24 6.12
N ALA A 142 -4.06 -15.59 5.02
CA ALA A 142 -4.65 -16.41 3.97
C ALA A 142 -5.10 -17.78 4.49
N LYS A 143 -4.27 -18.45 5.33
CA LYS A 143 -4.63 -19.72 5.98
C LYS A 143 -5.84 -19.56 6.90
N GLN A 144 -5.89 -18.50 7.70
CA GLN A 144 -7.02 -18.19 8.58
C GLN A 144 -8.32 -17.94 7.81
N LEU A 145 -8.26 -17.22 6.68
CA LEU A 145 -9.43 -16.97 5.82
C LEU A 145 -9.94 -18.24 5.13
N LYS A 146 -9.04 -19.20 4.86
CA LYS A 146 -9.37 -20.49 4.23
C LYS A 146 -9.79 -21.57 5.23
N ALA A 147 -9.52 -21.38 6.53
CA ALA A 147 -9.90 -22.33 7.57
C ALA A 147 -11.43 -22.46 7.72
N LYS A 148 -11.89 -23.55 8.36
CA LYS A 148 -13.32 -23.77 8.67
C LYS A 148 -13.84 -22.57 9.49
N GLY A 149 -14.95 -21.96 9.04
CA GLY A 149 -15.50 -20.74 9.62
C GLY A 149 -14.97 -19.42 9.05
N GLY A 150 -13.89 -19.46 8.24
CA GLY A 150 -13.31 -18.28 7.59
C GLY A 150 -14.12 -17.70 6.43
N LYS A 151 -15.06 -18.48 5.86
CA LYS A 151 -15.87 -18.11 4.68
C LYS A 151 -16.59 -16.76 4.85
N ALA A 152 -17.32 -16.60 5.95
CA ALA A 152 -18.06 -15.37 6.22
C ALA A 152 -17.13 -14.15 6.36
N ARG A 153 -15.94 -14.33 6.97
CA ARG A 153 -14.94 -13.26 7.06
C ARG A 153 -14.39 -12.91 5.68
N ARG A 154 -13.99 -13.91 4.91
CA ARG A 154 -13.49 -13.76 3.53
C ARG A 154 -14.46 -12.98 2.65
N GLU A 155 -15.75 -13.29 2.73
CA GLU A 155 -16.79 -12.64 1.92
C GLU A 155 -17.07 -11.21 2.35
N ARG A 156 -16.62 -10.77 3.53
CA ARG A 156 -16.73 -9.39 4.01
C ARG A 156 -15.53 -8.51 3.67
N VAL A 157 -14.36 -9.08 3.37
CA VAL A 157 -13.19 -8.28 3.01
C VAL A 157 -13.46 -7.50 1.73
N ARG A 158 -13.35 -6.16 1.81
CA ARG A 158 -13.52 -5.21 0.71
C ARG A 158 -12.26 -4.41 0.42
N SER A 159 -11.43 -4.17 1.43
CA SER A 159 -10.17 -3.43 1.30
C SER A 159 -9.00 -4.25 1.81
N LEU A 160 -7.89 -4.24 1.07
CA LEU A 160 -6.66 -4.93 1.42
C LEU A 160 -5.47 -3.99 1.20
N ASP A 161 -4.69 -3.79 2.26
CA ASP A 161 -3.41 -3.09 2.26
C ASP A 161 -2.28 -4.11 2.48
N LEU A 162 -1.35 -4.17 1.55
CA LEU A 162 -0.22 -5.10 1.52
C LEU A 162 1.09 -4.35 1.55
N ASN A 163 1.93 -4.64 2.54
CA ASN A 163 3.33 -4.24 2.49
C ASN A 163 4.23 -5.39 2.00
N ILE A 164 5.10 -5.05 1.05
CA ILE A 164 5.88 -5.96 0.22
C ILE A 164 7.36 -5.72 0.53
N GLU A 165 7.86 -6.44 1.52
CA GLU A 165 9.24 -6.35 2.03
C GLU A 165 10.30 -6.65 0.97
N PHE A 166 11.45 -5.97 0.97
CA PHE A 166 12.48 -6.19 -0.05
C PHE A 166 13.11 -7.59 -0.01
N HIS A 167 13.19 -8.21 1.17
CA HIS A 167 14.00 -9.40 1.40
C HIS A 167 13.67 -10.52 0.40
N LYS A 168 14.73 -11.15 -0.13
CA LYS A 168 14.64 -12.27 -1.06
C LYS A 168 14.16 -13.53 -0.31
N THR A 169 12.87 -13.62 -0.07
CA THR A 169 12.24 -14.85 0.43
C THR A 169 11.66 -15.62 -0.73
N THR A 170 12.07 -16.89 -0.88
CA THR A 170 11.46 -17.81 -1.85
C THR A 170 9.96 -17.93 -1.59
N GLY A 171 9.16 -17.97 -2.66
CA GLY A 171 7.70 -18.18 -2.57
C GLY A 171 6.88 -16.94 -2.19
N LYS A 172 7.49 -15.76 -2.06
CA LYS A 172 6.80 -14.50 -1.75
C LYS A 172 5.57 -14.23 -2.64
N GLY A 173 5.74 -14.44 -3.95
CA GLY A 173 4.66 -14.32 -4.92
C GLY A 173 3.46 -15.21 -4.61
N ASN A 174 3.71 -16.47 -4.24
CA ASN A 174 2.68 -17.44 -3.88
C ASN A 174 1.95 -17.05 -2.58
N ARG A 175 2.65 -16.50 -1.59
CA ARG A 175 2.04 -16.04 -0.33
C ARG A 175 1.07 -14.89 -0.57
N LEU A 176 1.53 -13.87 -1.30
CA LEU A 176 0.71 -12.70 -1.66
C LEU A 176 -0.49 -13.10 -2.53
N ALA A 177 -0.24 -13.90 -3.58
CA ALA A 177 -1.29 -14.46 -4.43
C ALA A 177 -2.31 -15.28 -3.61
N GLY A 178 -1.82 -16.09 -2.67
CA GLY A 178 -2.63 -16.92 -1.80
C GLY A 178 -3.59 -16.11 -0.92
N LEU A 179 -3.17 -14.93 -0.47
CA LEU A 179 -4.00 -13.97 0.26
C LEU A 179 -5.01 -13.26 -0.65
N ILE A 180 -4.58 -12.77 -1.81
CA ILE A 180 -5.47 -12.09 -2.77
C ILE A 180 -6.59 -13.03 -3.22
N VAL A 181 -6.26 -14.28 -3.56
CA VAL A 181 -7.25 -15.32 -3.91
C VAL A 181 -8.19 -15.64 -2.74
N ALA A 182 -7.73 -15.45 -1.50
CA ALA A 182 -8.56 -15.63 -0.32
C ALA A 182 -9.55 -14.48 -0.10
N CYS A 183 -9.55 -13.42 -0.92
CA CYS A 183 -10.40 -12.24 -0.80
C CYS A 183 -11.15 -11.95 -2.12
N PRO A 184 -12.16 -12.76 -2.50
CA PRO A 184 -12.79 -12.68 -3.83
C PRO A 184 -13.72 -11.47 -4.02
N SER A 185 -14.09 -10.78 -2.94
CA SER A 185 -14.95 -9.58 -2.99
C SER A 185 -14.16 -8.30 -2.77
N LEU A 186 -12.88 -8.30 -3.11
CA LEU A 186 -12.01 -7.15 -2.94
C LEU A 186 -12.38 -6.03 -3.92
N GLU A 187 -12.63 -4.84 -3.39
CA GLU A 187 -12.95 -3.62 -4.14
C GLU A 187 -11.78 -2.63 -4.13
N LYS A 188 -10.93 -2.69 -3.10
CA LYS A 188 -9.79 -1.81 -2.93
C LYS A 188 -8.53 -2.62 -2.61
N LEU A 189 -7.47 -2.39 -3.37
CA LEU A 189 -6.14 -2.99 -3.16
C LEU A 189 -5.09 -1.88 -3.13
N GLU A 190 -4.37 -1.78 -2.02
CA GLU A 190 -3.18 -0.95 -1.87
C GLU A 190 -1.97 -1.85 -1.68
N MET A 191 -0.95 -1.65 -2.50
CA MET A 191 0.31 -2.38 -2.44
C MET A 191 1.44 -1.39 -2.19
N HIS A 192 2.10 -1.52 -1.06
CA HIS A 192 3.31 -0.79 -0.70
C HIS A 192 4.49 -1.73 -0.85
N SER A 193 5.59 -1.28 -1.42
CA SER A 193 6.82 -2.03 -1.40
C SER A 193 7.97 -1.17 -0.93
N ASP A 194 8.84 -1.75 -0.10
CA ASP A 194 10.07 -1.10 0.34
C ASP A 194 11.12 -1.04 -0.78
N ASN A 195 10.90 -1.70 -1.92
CA ASN A 195 11.81 -1.68 -3.05
C ASN A 195 11.09 -1.71 -4.40
N TRP A 196 11.84 -1.79 -5.51
CA TRP A 196 11.27 -2.02 -6.83
C TRP A 196 10.67 -3.42 -6.90
N VAL A 197 9.37 -3.50 -7.20
CA VAL A 197 8.69 -4.72 -7.62
C VAL A 197 8.50 -4.63 -9.13
N ARG A 198 8.99 -5.65 -9.83
CA ARG A 198 8.62 -5.83 -11.24
C ARG A 198 7.24 -6.42 -11.27
N LEU A 199 6.30 -5.91 -12.07
CA LEU A 199 5.06 -6.62 -12.36
C LEU A 199 5.15 -7.15 -13.79
N GLY A 200 4.87 -8.45 -13.98
CA GLY A 200 5.01 -9.11 -15.28
C GLY A 200 5.04 -10.64 -15.15
N THR A 201 4.95 -11.37 -16.25
CA THR A 201 4.90 -12.84 -16.22
C THR A 201 6.27 -13.51 -16.11
N ASP A 202 7.35 -12.74 -16.30
CA ASP A 202 8.72 -13.27 -16.48
C ASP A 202 9.47 -13.57 -15.17
N SER A 203 8.85 -13.37 -14.01
CA SER A 203 9.47 -13.71 -12.73
C SER A 203 8.63 -14.69 -11.92
N ALA A 204 9.33 -15.58 -11.20
CA ALA A 204 8.71 -16.56 -10.31
C ALA A 204 7.89 -15.91 -9.18
N LEU A 205 8.24 -14.69 -8.77
CA LEU A 205 7.48 -13.90 -7.80
C LEU A 205 6.19 -13.38 -8.43
N ASN A 206 6.24 -12.99 -9.70
CA ASN A 206 5.19 -12.21 -10.32
C ASN A 206 4.13 -13.06 -10.98
N LYS A 207 4.47 -14.20 -11.60
CA LYS A 207 3.49 -15.09 -12.25
C LYS A 207 2.29 -15.43 -11.34
N PRO A 208 2.46 -15.95 -10.11
CA PRO A 208 1.32 -16.25 -9.25
C PRO A 208 0.57 -14.98 -8.81
N LEU A 209 1.28 -13.88 -8.59
CA LEU A 209 0.69 -12.61 -8.17
C LEU A 209 -0.18 -12.01 -9.28
N VAL A 210 0.34 -11.93 -10.51
CA VAL A 210 -0.38 -11.49 -11.70
C VAL A 210 -1.61 -12.35 -11.95
N ALA A 211 -1.50 -13.68 -11.83
CA ALA A 211 -2.64 -14.58 -11.96
C ALA A 211 -3.71 -14.31 -10.88
N ALA A 212 -3.32 -13.96 -9.65
CA ALA A 212 -4.26 -13.59 -8.59
C ALA A 212 -4.91 -12.23 -8.84
N LEU A 213 -4.13 -11.23 -9.28
CA LEU A 213 -4.60 -9.88 -9.61
C LEU A 213 -5.65 -9.92 -10.72
N ILE A 214 -5.45 -10.75 -11.75
CA ILE A 214 -6.40 -10.91 -12.87
C ILE A 214 -7.79 -11.40 -12.41
N ARG A 215 -7.89 -12.02 -11.23
CA ARG A 215 -9.15 -12.55 -10.71
C ARG A 215 -9.99 -11.52 -9.97
N LEU A 216 -9.50 -10.29 -9.81
CA LEU A 216 -10.14 -9.23 -9.02
C LEU A 216 -11.16 -8.43 -9.85
N SER A 217 -12.21 -9.09 -10.36
CA SER A 217 -13.20 -8.44 -11.24
C SER A 217 -14.03 -7.34 -10.57
N LYS A 218 -14.08 -7.30 -9.24
CA LYS A 218 -14.79 -6.28 -8.44
C LYS A 218 -13.89 -5.10 -8.03
N LEU A 219 -12.63 -5.10 -8.45
CA LEU A 219 -11.68 -4.07 -8.05
C LEU A 219 -12.08 -2.71 -8.64
N LYS A 220 -12.24 -1.72 -7.76
CA LYS A 220 -12.56 -0.33 -8.09
C LYS A 220 -11.37 0.59 -7.86
N HIS A 221 -10.52 0.26 -6.90
CA HIS A 221 -9.36 1.06 -6.53
C HIS A 221 -8.11 0.19 -6.48
N PHE A 222 -7.10 0.58 -7.25
CA PHE A 222 -5.77 0.00 -7.19
C PHE A 222 -4.74 1.11 -6.96
N SER A 223 -3.93 0.96 -5.92
CA SER A 223 -2.77 1.81 -5.69
C SER A 223 -1.52 0.96 -5.49
N TYR A 224 -0.44 1.36 -6.15
CA TYR A 224 0.89 0.82 -5.92
C TYR A 224 1.84 1.94 -5.51
N ARG A 225 2.53 1.79 -4.38
CA ARG A 225 3.50 2.75 -3.86
C ARG A 225 4.83 2.06 -3.60
N ALA A 226 5.91 2.67 -4.08
CA ALA A 226 7.27 2.23 -3.79
C ALA A 226 8.21 3.44 -3.73
N PRO A 227 9.35 3.35 -3.01
CA PRO A 227 10.36 4.39 -3.02
C PRO A 227 11.04 4.50 -4.39
N HIS A 228 11.16 3.37 -5.10
CA HIS A 228 11.73 3.27 -6.45
C HIS A 228 10.65 3.13 -7.52
N ASP A 229 11.08 3.23 -8.77
CA ASP A 229 10.18 3.11 -9.91
C ASP A 229 9.58 1.72 -10.02
N PHE A 230 8.27 1.71 -10.22
CA PHE A 230 7.48 0.57 -10.63
C PHE A 230 7.82 0.24 -12.08
N ARG A 231 8.41 -0.94 -12.29
CA ARG A 231 8.86 -1.39 -13.60
C ARG A 231 7.88 -2.40 -14.19
N LEU A 232 7.32 -2.04 -15.33
CA LEU A 232 6.53 -2.94 -16.17
C LEU A 232 7.47 -3.62 -17.16
N GLN A 233 7.70 -4.92 -17.00
CA GLN A 233 8.58 -5.65 -17.92
C GLN A 233 7.96 -5.82 -19.31
N LYS A 234 6.65 -6.08 -19.35
CA LYS A 234 5.85 -6.26 -20.56
C LYS A 234 4.59 -5.44 -20.43
N LEU A 235 4.39 -4.49 -21.34
CA LEU A 235 3.22 -3.63 -21.30
C LEU A 235 1.94 -4.43 -21.55
N ALA A 236 2.02 -5.46 -22.40
CA ALA A 236 0.94 -6.41 -22.67
C ALA A 236 0.42 -7.12 -21.39
N ASP A 237 1.32 -7.53 -20.50
CA ASP A 237 0.93 -8.17 -19.23
C ASP A 237 0.15 -7.21 -18.34
N PHE A 238 0.58 -5.94 -18.27
CA PHE A 238 -0.13 -4.92 -17.52
C PHE A 238 -1.49 -4.60 -18.14
N GLY A 239 -1.55 -4.51 -19.47
CA GLY A 239 -2.80 -4.37 -20.22
C GLY A 239 -3.79 -5.49 -19.90
N LYS A 240 -3.32 -6.74 -19.81
CA LYS A 240 -4.14 -7.89 -19.43
C LYS A 240 -4.67 -7.79 -18.00
N ILE A 241 -3.86 -7.28 -17.06
CA ILE A 241 -4.28 -7.05 -15.68
C ILE A 241 -5.36 -5.98 -15.63
N ILE A 242 -5.14 -4.82 -16.22
CA ILE A 242 -6.15 -3.74 -16.19
C ILE A 242 -7.44 -4.18 -16.89
N SER A 243 -7.35 -4.86 -18.03
CA SER A 243 -8.53 -5.37 -18.76
C SER A 243 -9.37 -6.36 -17.95
N SER A 244 -8.79 -6.98 -16.92
CA SER A 244 -9.52 -7.88 -16.01
C SER A 244 -10.29 -7.16 -14.90
N TRP A 245 -10.16 -5.84 -14.81
CA TRP A 245 -10.78 -4.98 -13.80
C TRP A 245 -11.80 -4.03 -14.44
N PRO A 246 -12.95 -4.54 -14.93
CA PRO A 246 -13.92 -3.73 -15.66
C PRO A 246 -14.54 -2.61 -14.82
N ASN A 247 -14.46 -2.71 -13.49
CA ASN A 247 -15.01 -1.76 -12.54
C ASN A 247 -13.96 -0.78 -11.98
N LEU A 248 -12.75 -0.73 -12.55
CA LEU A 248 -11.68 0.11 -12.03
C LEU A 248 -11.99 1.59 -12.24
N ILE A 249 -12.10 2.33 -11.14
CA ILE A 249 -12.38 3.77 -11.10
C ILE A 249 -11.09 4.55 -10.83
N THR A 250 -10.23 4.02 -9.95
CA THR A 250 -9.03 4.71 -9.48
C THR A 250 -7.79 3.84 -9.69
N LEU A 251 -6.82 4.38 -10.42
CA LEU A 251 -5.51 3.76 -10.65
C LEU A 251 -4.40 4.74 -10.27
N ILE A 252 -3.65 4.42 -9.21
CA ILE A 252 -2.58 5.28 -8.68
C ILE A 252 -1.25 4.52 -8.70
N ILE A 253 -0.34 4.92 -9.59
CA ILE A 253 1.03 4.38 -9.68
C ILE A 253 1.97 5.58 -9.88
N PRO A 254 2.36 6.28 -8.80
CA PRO A 254 2.96 7.61 -8.86
C PRO A 254 4.41 7.61 -9.35
N LYS A 255 5.08 6.45 -9.40
CA LYS A 255 6.45 6.29 -9.92
C LYS A 255 6.46 5.13 -10.91
N CYS A 256 5.76 5.28 -12.03
CA CYS A 256 5.69 4.23 -13.06
C CYS A 256 6.73 4.48 -14.15
N CYS A 257 7.70 3.59 -14.29
CA CYS A 257 8.62 3.56 -15.44
C CYS A 257 8.18 2.42 -16.37
N ALA A 258 7.46 2.78 -17.42
CA ALA A 258 7.13 1.89 -18.52
C ALA A 258 8.28 1.90 -19.53
N TRP A 259 9.45 1.39 -19.14
CA TRP A 259 10.54 1.18 -20.08
C TRP A 259 10.57 -0.28 -20.46
N SER A 260 10.19 -0.56 -21.71
CA SER A 260 10.62 -1.79 -22.36
C SER A 260 12.13 -1.70 -22.50
N TRP A 261 12.87 -2.57 -21.80
CA TRP A 261 14.33 -2.64 -21.96
C TRP A 261 14.73 -3.17 -23.35
N ASN A 262 13.77 -3.69 -24.11
CA ASN A 262 13.97 -4.20 -25.45
C ASN A 262 13.37 -3.22 -26.45
N GLU A 263 14.20 -2.69 -27.35
CA GLU A 263 13.85 -1.72 -28.40
C GLU A 263 12.86 -2.25 -29.47
N GLU A 264 12.23 -3.41 -29.27
CA GLU A 264 11.12 -3.88 -30.10
C GLU A 264 9.81 -3.13 -29.76
N VAL A 265 9.86 -1.80 -29.87
CA VAL A 265 8.79 -0.86 -29.49
C VAL A 265 7.51 -1.06 -30.31
N ASP A 266 7.61 -1.64 -31.51
CA ASP A 266 6.47 -1.76 -32.44
C ASP A 266 5.55 -2.96 -32.22
N LYS A 267 5.96 -3.99 -31.45
CA LYS A 267 5.15 -5.23 -31.29
C LYS A 267 4.19 -5.20 -30.09
N ASP A 268 4.40 -4.28 -29.15
CA ASP A 268 3.73 -4.31 -27.84
C ASP A 268 2.58 -3.28 -27.71
N ARG A 269 1.80 -3.09 -28.79
CA ARG A 269 0.57 -2.31 -28.72
C ARG A 269 -0.48 -3.07 -27.91
N VAL A 270 -0.90 -2.49 -26.79
CA VAL A 270 -1.98 -3.04 -25.96
C VAL A 270 -3.32 -2.69 -26.59
N ASN A 271 -3.96 -3.66 -27.25
CA ASN A 271 -5.36 -3.55 -27.66
C ASN A 271 -6.25 -3.73 -26.42
N LEU A 272 -6.75 -2.62 -25.88
CA LEU A 272 -7.76 -2.66 -24.82
C LEU A 272 -9.12 -2.99 -25.46
N PRO A 273 -9.82 -4.04 -25.01
CA PRO A 273 -11.04 -4.54 -25.67
C PRO A 273 -12.24 -3.57 -25.57
N SER A 274 -12.15 -2.55 -24.71
CA SER A 274 -13.15 -1.49 -24.54
C SER A 274 -12.54 -0.32 -23.75
N PRO A 275 -13.09 0.91 -23.84
CA PRO A 275 -12.65 2.00 -22.98
C PRO A 275 -12.94 1.64 -21.51
N ILE A 276 -11.89 1.53 -20.70
CA ILE A 276 -12.02 1.29 -19.27
C ILE A 276 -12.52 2.60 -18.63
N PRO A 277 -13.54 2.57 -17.75
CA PRO A 277 -14.14 3.77 -17.17
C PRO A 277 -13.28 4.38 -16.04
N ILE A 278 -12.01 4.66 -16.34
CA ILE A 278 -11.07 5.24 -15.37
C ILE A 278 -11.45 6.71 -15.17
N GLN A 279 -11.85 7.05 -13.94
CA GLN A 279 -12.14 8.45 -13.57
C GLN A 279 -10.88 9.14 -13.04
N TYR A 280 -10.01 8.40 -12.35
CA TYR A 280 -8.80 8.93 -11.74
C TYR A 280 -7.60 8.10 -12.14
N LEU A 281 -6.75 8.70 -12.97
CA LEU A 281 -5.48 8.12 -13.42
C LEU A 281 -4.33 8.98 -12.93
N HIS A 282 -3.48 8.42 -12.07
CA HIS A 282 -2.25 9.06 -11.65
C HIS A 282 -1.04 8.24 -12.09
N LEU A 283 -0.55 8.55 -13.30
CA LEU A 283 0.67 8.01 -13.89
C LEU A 283 1.62 9.18 -14.21
N PRO A 284 2.86 9.19 -13.69
CA PRO A 284 3.84 10.19 -14.09
C PRO A 284 4.22 9.95 -15.56
N LEU A 285 3.79 10.81 -16.46
CA LEU A 285 4.19 10.78 -17.87
C LEU A 285 5.54 11.48 -18.03
N GLY A 286 6.62 10.85 -17.55
CA GLY A 286 8.02 11.09 -17.96
C GLY A 286 8.64 12.49 -17.84
N ALA A 287 7.92 13.53 -17.40
CA ALA A 287 8.40 14.91 -17.49
C ALA A 287 9.49 15.26 -16.47
N GLU A 288 9.54 14.60 -15.32
CA GLU A 288 10.46 15.00 -14.22
C GLU A 288 11.90 14.51 -14.39
N GLU A 289 12.16 13.51 -15.23
CA GLU A 289 13.52 12.94 -15.33
C GLU A 289 14.44 13.79 -16.22
N LEU A 290 13.88 14.56 -17.17
CA LEU A 290 14.60 15.58 -17.94
C LEU A 290 15.09 16.76 -17.09
N ALA A 291 14.46 17.01 -15.93
CA ALA A 291 14.86 18.08 -15.02
C ALA A 291 16.01 17.66 -14.07
N ARG A 292 16.25 16.36 -13.87
CA ARG A 292 17.33 15.87 -12.99
C ARG A 292 18.67 15.71 -13.72
N THR A 293 18.66 15.55 -15.04
CA THR A 293 19.87 15.48 -15.87
C THR A 293 20.40 16.85 -16.31
N SER A 294 19.66 17.94 -16.06
CA SER A 294 20.05 19.29 -16.47
C SER A 294 20.65 20.15 -15.35
N THR A 295 21.08 19.57 -14.22
CA THR A 295 22.02 20.31 -13.36
C THR A 295 23.33 20.44 -14.13
N PRO A 296 23.75 21.65 -14.54
CA PRO A 296 25.05 21.82 -15.13
C PRO A 296 26.04 21.43 -14.04
N SER A 297 26.83 20.40 -14.32
CA SER A 297 28.07 20.15 -13.62
C SER A 297 28.94 21.38 -13.79
N THR A 298 28.74 22.38 -12.93
CA THR A 298 29.70 23.44 -12.69
C THR A 298 30.89 22.74 -12.06
N ARG A 299 31.72 22.14 -12.92
CA ARG A 299 33.13 21.89 -12.64
C ARG A 299 33.74 23.24 -12.32
N ARG A 300 33.63 23.64 -11.06
CA ARG A 300 34.51 24.63 -10.47
C ARG A 300 35.84 23.91 -10.37
N SER A 301 36.69 24.15 -11.35
CA SER A 301 38.11 23.80 -11.33
C SER A 301 38.74 24.51 -10.14
N GLU A 302 38.71 23.89 -8.97
CA GLU A 302 39.59 24.28 -7.86
C GLU A 302 41.00 23.84 -8.23
N LEU A 303 41.78 24.83 -8.63
CA LEU A 303 43.23 24.81 -8.72
C LEU A 303 43.78 24.33 -7.36
N ARG A 304 44.15 23.05 -7.25
CA ARG A 304 44.96 22.56 -6.13
C ARG A 304 46.37 23.12 -6.29
N LEU A 305 46.73 24.07 -5.43
CA LEU A 305 48.13 24.36 -5.15
C LEU A 305 48.77 23.17 -4.41
N PRO A 306 50.04 22.84 -4.70
CA PRO A 306 50.72 21.71 -4.08
C PRO A 306 50.98 21.96 -2.59
N PRO A 307 50.91 20.92 -1.73
CA PRO A 307 51.30 21.04 -0.34
C PRO A 307 52.83 21.14 -0.24
N SER A 308 53.29 22.26 0.31
CA SER A 308 54.68 22.46 0.72
C SER A 308 55.09 21.39 1.74
N ALA A 309 56.26 20.83 1.49
CA ALA A 309 56.94 19.87 2.35
C ALA A 309 57.11 20.41 3.78
N ILE A 310 56.66 19.65 4.77
CA ILE A 310 57.17 19.76 6.14
C ILE A 310 57.82 18.43 6.47
N SER A 311 59.15 18.50 6.42
CA SER A 311 60.09 17.52 6.93
C SER A 311 60.01 17.54 8.46
N THR A 312 59.71 16.41 9.10
CA THR A 312 60.21 16.16 10.47
C THR A 312 60.28 14.66 10.74
N SER A 313 61.51 14.16 10.71
CA SER A 313 61.93 12.82 11.07
C SER A 313 62.10 12.68 12.59
N ALA A 314 61.51 11.61 13.16
CA ALA A 314 61.98 10.79 14.31
C ALA A 314 62.15 11.49 15.69
N PRO A 315 62.08 10.80 16.87
CA PRO A 315 62.82 9.56 17.15
C PRO A 315 62.10 8.44 17.94
N LEU A 316 62.54 7.22 17.66
CA LEU A 316 63.02 6.20 18.62
C LEU A 316 62.38 6.13 20.02
N ARG A 317 61.77 4.97 20.34
CA ARG A 317 62.08 4.20 21.57
C ARG A 317 61.53 2.78 21.49
N LYS A 318 62.44 1.81 21.43
CA LYS A 318 62.23 0.42 21.83
C LYS A 318 62.89 0.22 23.19
N THR A 319 62.12 -0.25 24.15
CA THR A 319 62.47 -1.03 25.36
C THR A 319 61.11 -1.43 25.94
N SER A 320 60.76 -2.67 26.25
CA SER A 320 61.50 -3.91 26.53
C SER A 320 60.51 -5.06 26.44
#